data_AF-A0A7G1IDF4-F1
#
_entry.id   AF-A0A7G1IDF4-F1
#
_cell.length_a   1.000
_cell.length_b   1.000
_cell.length_c   1.000
_cell.angle_alpha   90.00
_cell.angle_beta   90.00
_cell.angle_gamma   90.00
#
_symmetry.space_group_name_H-M   'P 1'
#
loop_
_entity.id
_entity.type
_entity.pdbx_description
1 polymer ?
#
loop_
_entity_poly.entity_id
_entity_poly.type
_entity_poly.pdbx_seq_one_letter_code
_entity_poly.pdbx_strand_id
1 'polypeptide(L)'
;MVAASLGVDLSADVSAKAATPWLAATVRFAWRTRLMSSAAVDARIRLRQRAEQQAVAVFAKNLTHLLLAAPAGARTTLGLDPGFRTGVKVAVVDPTGKVVDTCAIYPHQPQRQWDLAKATLAALVARHSVELIAVGNGTASRETDTLAAELINDIRAAGARHSPRRW
;
A
#
# COMPACT_ATOMS: atom_id res chain seq x y z
N MET A 1 37.73 -14.58 22.15
CA MET A 1 36.62 -15.56 22.14
C MET A 1 36.89 -16.77 21.24
N VAL A 2 37.22 -16.62 19.95
CA VAL A 2 37.45 -17.78 19.06
C VAL A 2 38.73 -18.57 19.40
N ALA A 3 39.85 -17.89 19.69
CA ALA A 3 41.08 -18.58 20.10
C ALA A 3 40.92 -19.37 21.41
N ALA A 4 40.25 -18.79 22.41
CA ALA A 4 39.98 -19.44 23.69
C ALA A 4 39.06 -20.68 23.56
N SER A 5 38.06 -20.64 22.66
CA SER A 5 37.21 -21.81 22.38
C SER A 5 37.92 -22.92 21.60
N LEU A 6 39.07 -22.62 20.99
CA LEU A 6 39.94 -23.57 20.28
C LEU A 6 41.15 -24.00 21.11
N GLY A 7 41.19 -23.67 22.42
CA GLY A 7 42.31 -24.03 23.30
C GLY A 7 43.62 -23.29 23.02
N VAL A 8 43.57 -22.19 22.25
CA VAL A 8 44.73 -21.35 21.96
C VAL A 8 44.82 -20.27 23.04
N ASP A 9 45.78 -20.45 23.96
CA ASP A 9 46.13 -19.45 24.96
C ASP A 9 46.90 -18.30 24.31
N LEU A 10 46.25 -17.14 24.23
CA LEU A 10 46.83 -15.89 23.73
C LEU A 10 47.36 -14.99 24.85
N SER A 11 47.28 -15.42 26.11
CA SER A 11 47.74 -14.68 27.30
C SER A 11 49.18 -15.01 27.69
N ALA A 12 49.69 -16.17 27.25
CA ALA A 12 51.10 -16.50 27.31
C ALA A 12 51.88 -15.62 26.31
N ASP A 13 53.06 -15.16 26.73
CA ASP A 13 53.99 -14.39 25.91
C ASP A 13 54.14 -15.08 24.54
N VAL A 14 53.86 -14.36 23.45
CA VAL A 14 53.69 -14.93 22.09
C VAL A 14 54.96 -15.64 21.60
N SER A 15 56.08 -15.45 22.31
CA SER A 15 57.37 -16.11 22.12
C SER A 15 57.49 -17.50 22.79
N ALA A 16 56.58 -17.90 23.69
CA ALA A 16 56.75 -19.07 24.54
C ALA A 16 56.60 -20.43 23.83
N LYS A 17 56.00 -20.47 22.62
CA LYS A 17 55.94 -21.66 21.75
C LYS A 17 55.97 -21.26 20.27
N ALA A 18 56.87 -21.88 19.49
CA ALA A 18 57.15 -21.51 18.10
C ALA A 18 55.92 -21.52 17.16
N ALA A 19 54.89 -22.33 17.45
CA ALA A 19 53.70 -22.46 16.61
C ALA A 19 52.58 -21.43 16.90
N THR A 20 52.64 -20.71 18.03
CA THR A 20 51.56 -19.81 18.48
C THR A 20 51.22 -18.70 17.47
N PRO A 21 52.19 -18.02 16.82
CA PRO A 21 51.89 -17.01 15.81
C PRO A 21 51.13 -17.57 14.60
N TRP A 22 51.48 -18.78 14.16
CA TRP A 22 50.82 -19.46 13.05
C TRP A 22 49.38 -19.87 13.41
N LEU A 23 49.15 -20.40 14.62
CA LEU A 23 47.81 -20.72 15.10
C LEU A 23 46.93 -19.48 15.19
N ALA A 24 47.45 -18.38 15.74
CA ALA A 24 46.71 -17.11 15.82
C ALA A 24 46.35 -16.55 14.43
N ALA A 25 47.25 -16.65 13.45
CA ALA A 25 46.99 -16.27 12.07
C ALA A 25 45.90 -17.15 11.42
N THR A 26 45.97 -18.47 11.63
CA THR A 26 44.97 -19.43 11.14
C THR A 26 43.59 -19.17 11.73
N VAL A 27 43.49 -18.93 13.04
CA VAL A 27 42.22 -18.56 13.70
C VAL A 27 41.64 -17.26 13.12
N ARG A 28 42.49 -16.24 12.92
CA ARG A 28 42.07 -14.97 12.32
C ARG A 28 41.59 -15.15 10.88
N PHE A 29 42.27 -15.99 10.10
CA PHE A 29 41.89 -16.30 8.73
C PHE A 29 40.56 -17.07 8.67
N ALA A 30 40.39 -18.10 9.48
CA ALA A 30 39.14 -18.87 9.58
C ALA A 30 37.96 -17.98 10.01
N TRP A 31 38.18 -17.08 10.98
CA TRP A 31 37.17 -16.10 11.38
C TRP A 31 36.76 -15.20 10.20
N ARG A 32 37.71 -14.55 9.53
CA ARG A 32 37.42 -13.57 8.47
C ARG A 32 36.84 -14.19 7.21
N THR A 33 37.29 -15.39 6.82
CA THR A 33 36.95 -15.99 5.51
C THR A 33 35.80 -16.99 5.54
N ARG A 34 35.47 -17.53 6.72
CA ARG A 34 34.43 -18.55 6.88
C ARG A 34 33.41 -18.16 7.94
N LEU A 35 33.84 -18.09 9.20
CA LEU A 35 32.91 -18.02 10.34
C LEU A 35 32.10 -16.72 10.36
N MET A 36 32.76 -15.57 10.17
CA MET A 36 32.10 -14.26 10.14
C MET A 36 31.10 -14.16 8.99
N SER A 37 31.46 -14.66 7.80
CA SER A 37 30.58 -14.64 6.63
C SER A 37 29.34 -15.50 6.84
N SER A 38 29.53 -16.74 7.32
CA SER A 38 28.43 -17.65 7.64
C SER A 38 27.51 -17.07 8.71
N ALA A 39 28.07 -16.55 9.81
CA ALA A 39 27.29 -15.93 10.88
C ALA A 39 26.52 -14.69 10.42
N ALA A 40 27.12 -13.87 9.54
CA ALA A 40 26.46 -12.69 8.98
C ALA A 40 25.28 -13.06 8.06
N VAL A 41 25.44 -14.08 7.22
CA VAL A 41 24.36 -14.59 6.36
C VAL A 41 23.22 -15.14 7.20
N ASP A 42 23.53 -15.99 8.17
CA ASP A 42 22.56 -16.59 9.08
C ASP A 42 21.79 -15.52 9.90
N ALA A 43 22.49 -14.52 10.42
CA ALA A 43 21.86 -13.37 11.09
C ALA A 43 20.91 -12.60 10.16
N ARG A 44 21.30 -12.33 8.90
CA ARG A 44 20.45 -11.65 7.91
C ARG A 44 19.22 -12.46 7.57
N ILE A 45 19.36 -13.78 7.38
CA ILE A 45 18.22 -14.67 7.11
C ILE A 45 17.24 -14.63 8.26
N ARG A 46 17.70 -14.76 9.51
CA ARG A 46 16.82 -14.68 10.69
C ARG A 46 16.13 -13.33 10.82
N LEU A 47 16.86 -12.23 10.61
CA LEU A 47 16.27 -10.89 10.65
C LEU A 47 15.21 -10.70 9.57
N ARG A 48 15.49 -11.16 8.35
CA ARG A 48 14.54 -11.14 7.24
C ARG A 48 13.29 -11.94 7.55
N GLN A 49 13.44 -13.18 8.03
CA GLN A 49 12.30 -14.04 8.40
C GLN A 49 11.41 -13.37 9.45
N ARG A 50 11.99 -12.76 10.48
CA ARG A 50 11.24 -12.02 11.51
C ARG A 50 10.51 -10.82 10.91
N ALA A 51 11.17 -10.05 10.05
CA ALA A 51 10.58 -8.89 9.40
C ALA A 51 9.41 -9.29 8.46
N GLU A 52 9.58 -10.37 7.70
CA GLU A 52 8.54 -10.91 6.81
C GLU A 52 7.34 -11.42 7.62
N GLN A 53 7.56 -12.15 8.71
CA GLN A 53 6.48 -12.61 9.60
C GLN A 53 5.66 -11.43 10.16
N GLN A 54 6.34 -10.37 10.61
CA GLN A 54 5.67 -9.18 11.11
C GLN A 54 4.90 -8.43 10.00
N ALA A 55 5.48 -8.30 8.80
CA ALA A 55 4.82 -7.67 7.67
C ALA A 55 3.55 -8.43 7.27
N VAL A 56 3.62 -9.76 7.18
CA VAL A 56 2.46 -10.62 6.89
C VAL A 56 1.37 -10.46 7.93
N ALA A 57 1.72 -10.40 9.22
CA ALA A 57 0.74 -10.18 10.28
C ALA A 57 0.01 -8.83 10.13
N VAL A 58 0.72 -7.77 9.76
CA VAL A 58 0.13 -6.45 9.49
C VAL A 58 -0.79 -6.49 8.25
N PHE A 59 -0.35 -7.12 7.16
CA PHE A 59 -1.18 -7.25 5.95
C PHE A 59 -2.45 -8.06 6.21
N ALA A 60 -2.35 -9.18 6.91
CA ALA A 60 -3.49 -10.01 7.28
C ALA A 60 -4.50 -9.23 8.14
N LYS A 61 -4.01 -8.45 9.11
CA LYS A 61 -4.85 -7.58 9.95
C LYS A 61 -5.57 -6.51 9.11
N ASN A 62 -4.85 -5.83 8.22
CA ASN A 62 -5.43 -4.82 7.34
C ASN A 62 -6.49 -5.42 6.41
N LEU A 63 -6.22 -6.59 5.83
CA LEU A 63 -7.18 -7.30 4.99
C LEU A 63 -8.44 -7.70 5.78
N THR A 64 -8.26 -8.18 7.02
CA THR A 64 -9.40 -8.51 7.90
C THR A 64 -10.28 -7.28 8.15
N HIS A 65 -9.69 -6.12 8.42
CA HIS A 65 -10.46 -4.89 8.59
C HIS A 65 -11.23 -4.47 7.33
N LEU A 66 -10.64 -4.66 6.14
CA LEU A 66 -11.31 -4.37 4.87
C LEU A 66 -12.48 -5.32 4.61
N LEU A 67 -12.32 -6.61 4.88
CA LEU A 67 -13.36 -7.63 4.67
C LEU A 67 -14.52 -7.50 5.65
N LEU A 68 -14.27 -6.99 6.86
CA LEU A 68 -15.28 -6.80 7.90
C LEU A 68 -15.82 -5.37 7.97
N ALA A 69 -15.47 -4.51 7.01
CA ALA A 69 -16.03 -3.17 6.91
C ALA A 69 -17.55 -3.25 6.75
N ALA A 70 -18.28 -2.36 7.45
CA ALA A 70 -19.73 -2.34 7.38
C ALA A 70 -20.20 -2.10 5.93
N PRO A 71 -21.07 -2.95 5.36
CA PRO A 71 -21.54 -2.77 3.99
C PRO A 71 -22.40 -1.51 3.89
N ALA A 72 -22.27 -0.77 2.78
CA ALA A 72 -23.06 0.42 2.50
C ALA A 72 -24.56 0.15 2.30
N GLY A 73 -24.92 -1.12 2.07
CA GLY A 73 -26.27 -1.58 1.75
C GLY A 73 -26.54 -1.61 0.24
N ALA A 74 -27.76 -2.04 -0.11
CA ALA A 74 -28.25 -2.09 -1.50
C ALA A 74 -28.67 -0.68 -1.95
N ARG A 75 -27.68 0.13 -2.33
CA ARG A 75 -27.87 1.51 -2.81
C ARG A 75 -27.19 1.72 -4.15
N THR A 76 -27.83 2.46 -5.05
CA THR A 76 -27.21 2.80 -6.33
C THR A 76 -25.94 3.61 -6.09
N THR A 77 -24.82 3.13 -6.60
CA THR A 77 -23.49 3.66 -6.29
C THR A 77 -22.75 4.06 -7.56
N LEU A 78 -22.19 5.27 -7.54
CA LEU A 78 -21.25 5.77 -8.54
C LEU A 78 -19.82 5.50 -8.04
N GLY A 79 -19.12 4.58 -8.70
CA GLY A 79 -17.72 4.29 -8.46
C GLY A 79 -16.82 5.20 -9.30
N LEU A 80 -15.86 5.85 -8.65
CA LEU A 80 -14.81 6.66 -9.26
C LEU A 80 -13.45 6.00 -9.00
N ASP A 81 -12.76 5.57 -10.06
CA ASP A 81 -11.38 5.08 -10.00
C ASP A 81 -10.41 6.15 -10.52
N PRO A 82 -9.75 6.89 -9.61
CA PRO A 82 -8.97 8.09 -9.93
C PRO A 82 -7.80 7.85 -10.87
N GLY A 83 -7.45 8.89 -11.63
CA GLY A 83 -6.28 8.90 -12.49
C GLY A 83 -6.03 10.25 -13.13
N PHE A 84 -4.77 10.58 -13.37
CA PHE A 84 -4.35 11.79 -14.11
C PHE A 84 -4.43 11.56 -15.62
N ARG A 85 -3.35 11.05 -16.22
CA ARG A 85 -3.19 10.90 -17.67
C ARG A 85 -4.26 10.02 -18.34
N THR A 86 -4.72 8.98 -17.65
CA THR A 86 -5.74 8.04 -18.15
C THR A 86 -7.17 8.48 -17.83
N GLY A 87 -7.33 9.63 -17.17
CA GLY A 87 -8.62 10.07 -16.63
C GLY A 87 -9.09 9.27 -15.41
N VAL A 88 -10.23 9.68 -14.89
CA VAL A 88 -10.98 8.99 -13.85
C VAL A 88 -11.99 8.08 -14.55
N LYS A 89 -11.97 6.79 -14.20
CA LYS A 89 -12.91 5.81 -14.75
C LYS A 89 -14.15 5.82 -13.86
N VAL A 90 -15.30 5.78 -14.49
CA VAL A 90 -16.60 5.93 -13.83
C VAL A 90 -17.45 4.71 -14.12
N ALA A 91 -18.07 4.16 -13.08
CA ALA A 91 -19.05 3.09 -13.21
C ALA A 91 -20.25 3.40 -12.32
N VAL A 92 -21.46 3.16 -12.82
CA VAL A 92 -22.68 3.19 -12.02
C VAL A 92 -23.16 1.77 -11.82
N VAL A 93 -23.42 1.43 -10.57
CA VAL A 93 -23.88 0.11 -10.14
C VAL A 93 -25.22 0.27 -9.43
N ASP A 94 -26.21 -0.51 -9.83
CA ASP A 94 -27.54 -0.50 -9.22
C ASP A 94 -27.57 -1.26 -7.87
N PRO A 95 -28.68 -1.24 -7.12
CA PRO A 95 -28.76 -1.90 -5.81
C PRO A 95 -28.53 -3.42 -5.83
N THR A 96 -28.61 -4.07 -6.99
CA THR A 96 -28.36 -5.50 -7.15
C THR A 96 -26.88 -5.82 -7.38
N GLY A 97 -26.05 -4.80 -7.62
CA GLY A 97 -24.65 -4.97 -8.00
C GLY A 97 -24.42 -5.01 -9.52
N LYS A 98 -25.47 -4.78 -10.34
CA LYS A 98 -25.34 -4.77 -11.80
C LYS A 98 -24.76 -3.43 -12.27
N VAL A 99 -23.78 -3.49 -13.16
CA VAL A 99 -23.26 -2.31 -13.86
C VAL A 99 -24.31 -1.83 -14.86
N VAL A 100 -24.76 -0.58 -14.70
CA VAL A 100 -25.78 0.04 -15.56
C VAL A 100 -25.21 1.14 -16.45
N ASP A 101 -24.03 1.66 -16.14
CA ASP A 101 -23.36 2.66 -16.97
C ASP A 101 -21.85 2.71 -16.69
N THR A 102 -21.07 3.11 -17.69
CA THR A 102 -19.63 3.35 -17.55
C THR A 102 -19.17 4.47 -18.46
N CYS A 103 -18.23 5.29 -18.00
CA CYS A 103 -17.52 6.23 -18.87
C CYS A 103 -16.13 6.55 -18.32
N ALA A 104 -15.39 7.40 -19.04
CA ALA A 104 -14.15 8.00 -18.56
C ALA A 104 -14.28 9.53 -18.64
N ILE A 105 -13.84 10.21 -17.60
CA ILE A 105 -13.79 11.67 -17.52
C ILE A 105 -12.34 12.12 -17.30
N TYR A 106 -12.01 13.34 -17.73
CA TYR A 106 -10.64 13.85 -17.66
C TYR A 106 -10.57 15.18 -16.88
N PRO A 107 -10.99 15.20 -15.59
CA PRO A 107 -11.04 16.42 -14.79
C PRO A 107 -9.64 16.99 -14.48
N HIS A 108 -8.63 16.11 -14.43
CA HIS A 108 -7.28 16.46 -13.97
C HIS A 108 -6.32 16.70 -15.14
N GLN A 109 -5.07 16.99 -14.82
CA GLN A 109 -4.02 17.10 -15.84
C GLN A 109 -3.85 15.79 -16.63
N PRO A 110 -3.57 15.86 -17.95
CA PRO A 110 -3.30 17.07 -18.74
C PRO A 110 -4.53 17.80 -19.29
N GLN A 111 -5.71 17.18 -19.36
CA GLN A 111 -6.88 17.74 -20.06
C GLN A 111 -7.59 18.84 -19.27
N ARG A 112 -7.58 18.77 -17.93
CA ARG A 112 -8.17 19.77 -17.01
C ARG A 112 -9.65 20.07 -17.31
N GLN A 113 -10.44 19.07 -17.70
CA GLN A 113 -11.85 19.22 -18.07
C GLN A 113 -12.78 19.14 -16.84
N TRP A 114 -12.55 20.01 -15.85
CA TRP A 114 -13.25 19.96 -14.55
C TRP A 114 -14.76 20.09 -14.68
N ASP A 115 -15.26 21.14 -15.33
CA ASP A 115 -16.69 21.42 -15.42
C ASP A 115 -17.43 20.41 -16.30
N LEU A 116 -16.80 19.97 -17.40
CA LEU A 116 -17.34 18.91 -18.26
C LEU A 116 -17.46 17.59 -17.50
N ALA A 117 -16.46 17.25 -16.69
CA ALA A 117 -16.50 16.09 -15.82
C ALA A 117 -17.65 16.21 -14.79
N LYS A 118 -17.78 17.36 -14.09
CA LYS A 118 -18.90 17.58 -13.15
C LYS A 118 -20.26 17.45 -13.83
N ALA A 119 -20.45 18.05 -15.01
CA ALA A 119 -21.70 17.95 -15.76
C ALA A 119 -22.02 16.49 -16.14
N THR A 120 -21.01 15.74 -16.60
CA THR A 120 -21.16 14.31 -16.94
C THR A 120 -21.56 13.49 -15.71
N LEU A 121 -20.91 13.71 -14.57
CA LEU A 121 -21.23 13.03 -13.32
C LEU A 121 -22.62 13.41 -12.79
N ALA A 122 -23.00 14.68 -12.87
CA ALA A 122 -24.33 15.15 -12.47
C ALA A 122 -25.44 14.49 -13.30
N ALA A 123 -25.24 14.36 -14.62
CA ALA A 123 -26.17 13.66 -15.50
C ALA A 123 -26.31 12.17 -15.13
N LEU A 124 -25.20 11.49 -14.79
CA LEU A 124 -25.21 10.11 -14.32
C LEU A 124 -25.95 9.96 -13.00
N VAL A 125 -25.68 10.85 -12.03
CA VAL A 125 -26.34 10.86 -10.72
C VAL A 125 -27.85 11.03 -10.88
N ALA A 126 -28.29 11.99 -11.68
CA ALA A 126 -29.71 12.23 -11.91
C ALA A 126 -30.39 11.08 -12.66
N ARG A 127 -29.76 10.55 -13.72
CA ARG A 127 -30.33 9.50 -14.56
C ARG A 127 -30.54 8.19 -13.80
N HIS A 128 -29.60 7.81 -12.94
CA HIS A 128 -29.64 6.52 -12.23
C HIS A 128 -30.07 6.65 -10.78
N SER A 129 -30.45 7.84 -10.31
CA SER A 129 -30.81 8.10 -8.90
C SER A 129 -29.72 7.61 -7.93
N VAL A 130 -28.46 7.99 -8.21
CA VAL A 130 -27.32 7.58 -7.41
C VAL A 130 -27.45 8.12 -5.98
N GLU A 131 -27.27 7.24 -5.00
CA GLU A 131 -27.32 7.57 -3.58
C GLU A 131 -25.93 7.65 -2.95
N LEU A 132 -24.96 6.92 -3.47
CA LEU A 132 -23.60 6.84 -2.95
C LEU A 132 -22.56 7.15 -4.01
N ILE A 133 -21.49 7.86 -3.62
CA ILE A 133 -20.27 8.00 -4.43
C ILE A 133 -19.14 7.33 -3.68
N ALA A 134 -18.53 6.32 -4.31
CA ALA A 134 -17.35 5.63 -3.82
C ALA A 134 -16.12 6.10 -4.60
N VAL A 135 -15.06 6.51 -3.89
CA VAL A 135 -13.82 7.02 -4.50
C VAL A 135 -12.66 6.11 -4.14
N GLY A 136 -11.96 5.60 -5.17
CA GLY A 136 -10.74 4.83 -4.97
C GLY A 136 -9.66 5.67 -4.26
N ASN A 137 -8.90 5.05 -3.36
CA ASN A 137 -7.84 5.71 -2.59
C ASN A 137 -6.47 5.73 -3.31
N GLY A 138 -6.48 5.61 -4.64
CA GLY A 138 -5.28 5.55 -5.48
C GLY A 138 -4.70 6.92 -5.85
N THR A 139 -3.92 6.95 -6.93
CA THR A 139 -3.32 8.16 -7.50
C THR A 139 -4.41 9.14 -7.97
N ALA A 140 -4.27 10.44 -7.66
CA ALA A 140 -5.28 11.48 -7.92
C ALA A 140 -6.58 11.36 -7.10
N SER A 141 -6.58 10.54 -6.04
CA SER A 141 -7.76 10.35 -5.18
C SER A 141 -8.18 11.61 -4.45
N ARG A 142 -7.23 12.44 -3.99
CA ARG A 142 -7.54 13.70 -3.30
C ARG A 142 -8.26 14.69 -4.20
N GLU A 143 -7.80 14.85 -5.42
CA GLU A 143 -8.38 15.74 -6.42
C GLU A 143 -9.75 15.22 -6.89
N THR A 144 -9.88 13.92 -7.07
CA THR A 144 -11.15 13.27 -7.44
C THR A 144 -12.17 13.33 -6.29
N ASP A 145 -11.68 13.26 -5.05
CA ASP A 145 -12.48 13.48 -3.87
C ASP A 145 -13.02 14.92 -3.91
N THR A 146 -12.18 15.95 -4.02
CA THR A 146 -12.62 17.35 -4.14
C THR A 146 -13.70 17.53 -5.22
N LEU A 147 -13.50 16.94 -6.41
CA LEU A 147 -14.50 16.93 -7.49
C LEU A 147 -15.86 16.38 -7.03
N ALA A 148 -15.86 15.25 -6.32
CA ALA A 148 -17.07 14.63 -5.79
C ALA A 148 -17.73 15.48 -4.68
N ALA A 149 -16.97 16.21 -3.85
CA ALA A 149 -17.54 17.12 -2.85
C ALA A 149 -18.24 18.30 -3.51
N GLU A 150 -17.57 18.93 -4.47
CA GLU A 150 -18.14 20.03 -5.24
C GLU A 150 -19.42 19.59 -5.94
N LEU A 151 -19.40 18.44 -6.61
CA LEU A 151 -20.58 17.86 -7.26
C LEU A 151 -21.75 17.69 -6.28
N ILE A 152 -21.50 17.12 -5.09
CA ILE A 152 -22.54 16.92 -4.07
C ILE A 152 -23.12 18.27 -3.63
N ASN A 153 -22.28 19.28 -3.42
CA ASN A 153 -22.70 20.62 -3.02
C ASN A 153 -23.52 21.31 -4.13
N ASP A 154 -23.07 21.23 -5.38
CA ASP A 154 -23.75 21.78 -6.55
C ASP A 154 -25.16 21.17 -6.70
N ILE A 155 -25.29 19.84 -6.54
CA ILE A 155 -26.57 19.13 -6.61
C ILE A 155 -27.52 19.55 -5.47
N ARG A 156 -26.99 19.77 -4.25
CA ARG A 156 -27.80 20.24 -3.11
C ARG A 156 -28.29 21.67 -3.33
N ALA A 157 -27.42 22.55 -3.82
CA ALA A 157 -27.76 23.93 -4.11
C ALA A 157 -28.84 24.04 -5.20
N ALA A 158 -28.84 23.13 -6.17
CA ALA A 158 -29.86 23.04 -7.21
C ALA A 158 -31.23 22.50 -6.73
N GLY A 159 -31.38 22.12 -5.45
CA GLY A 159 -32.65 21.67 -4.87
C GLY A 159 -33.07 20.26 -5.29
N ALA A 160 -32.13 19.41 -5.70
CA ALA A 160 -32.45 18.03 -6.09
C ALA A 160 -33.05 17.24 -4.91
N ARG A 161 -34.14 16.51 -5.16
CA ARG A 161 -34.84 15.68 -4.14
C ARG A 161 -33.94 14.62 -3.51
N HIS A 162 -32.92 14.16 -4.21
CA HIS A 162 -31.90 13.24 -3.72
C HIS A 162 -30.51 13.76 -4.07
N SER A 163 -29.66 13.93 -3.05
CA SER A 163 -28.25 14.24 -3.18
C SER A 163 -27.44 13.06 -2.68
N PRO A 164 -26.48 12.54 -3.48
CA PRO A 164 -25.69 11.41 -3.05
C PRO A 164 -24.82 11.77 -1.84
N ARG A 165 -24.51 10.75 -1.05
CA ARG A 165 -23.56 10.81 0.06
C ARG A 165 -22.25 10.17 -0.36
N ARG A 166 -21.16 10.60 0.26
CA ARG A 166 -19.89 9.88 0.14
C ARG A 166 -19.91 8.64 1.01
N TRP A 167 -19.26 7.58 0.52
CA TRP A 167 -19.00 6.35 1.25
C TRP A 167 -17.51 6.02 1.18
#